data_AF-A0A2R2Q2H1-F1
#
_entry.id   AF-A0A2R2Q2H1-F1
#
_cell.length_a   1.000
_cell.length_b   1.000
_cell.length_c   1.000
_cell.angle_alpha   90.00
_cell.angle_beta   90.00
_cell.angle_gamma   90.00
#
_symmetry.space_group_name_H-M   'P 1'
#
loop_
_entity.id
_entity.type
_entity.pdbx_description
1 polymer ?
#
loop_
_entity_poly.entity_id
_entity_poly.type
_entity_poly.pdbx_seq_one_letter_code
_entity_poly.pdbx_strand_id
1 'polypeptide(L)'
;MDNIMSDLEQLKQILGNGLTDQTFLLEPRTGKERLNLMAKYTEAVPFAGHADADWNRFWLAGRTPQALSDIYQHPKLAEKTLPVQQAFLLALLHLLETPKALLNTVPARHRSLYYRDLLGFAPRAPRPDRVAVSFTLQKNATPYALPAGSLLDGGQDSAGNSITYQTDDSLLITGQQLEQLCWTAQVGETWKRYTAIDSATGVTLPAEGLRLFTETESETETKEQAPVLYLGFSGTSAQDTLSVYWSVRASSALDLTWWYCNENAQWIPLDAVVQDDTAGLSVSNLWRARLPDDSQPGGDDTLETGYYWIKGTLADGNTLSSEEMPTLQAVLGNAMTATLNVVQDIDDSHFAQPLPANTISQLVTPVAAISDIRQPLPSVGGQPRETDTALLQRAATRIAHRQRAITWNNMRSLLMEQYPQIFDVRFPDVDKLSRLPALEEQLLMVIPDSRYCDNDDALRPALSDGRLARMAQWLVQYTSLWAEPTLKNPKYINVTARYRVTFVAGINPDYGYRQLAAQLQHDYMPWETDRRQAVTPGNKVDYYRLLATLQQSPLVQSVNALVLIHDVIDEDGKITPEETQSTVTAKDDEVLILCPEGEADV
;
A
#
# COMPACT_ATOMS: atom_id res chain seq x y z
N MET A 1 -48.89 -12.71 8.38
CA MET A 1 -48.06 -11.49 8.31
C MET A 1 -46.58 -11.85 8.28
N ASP A 2 -46.09 -12.73 9.14
CA ASP A 2 -44.68 -13.18 9.13
C ASP A 2 -44.18 -13.69 7.75
N ASN A 3 -45.01 -14.45 7.02
CA ASN A 3 -44.64 -14.96 5.69
C ASN A 3 -44.55 -13.86 4.60
N ILE A 4 -45.31 -12.77 4.72
CA ILE A 4 -45.37 -11.71 3.69
C ILE A 4 -44.26 -10.66 3.91
N MET A 5 -43.89 -10.40 5.17
CA MET A 5 -42.67 -9.62 5.46
C MET A 5 -41.41 -10.34 4.95
N SER A 6 -41.41 -11.68 4.96
CA SER A 6 -40.36 -12.49 4.31
C SER A 6 -40.29 -12.26 2.80
N ASP A 7 -41.42 -12.17 2.10
CA ASP A 7 -41.46 -11.99 0.64
C ASP A 7 -40.90 -10.62 0.20
N LEU A 8 -41.18 -9.55 0.95
CA LEU A 8 -40.63 -8.22 0.66
C LEU A 8 -39.11 -8.15 0.88
N GLU A 9 -38.61 -8.80 1.93
CA GLU A 9 -37.17 -8.88 2.18
C GLU A 9 -36.46 -9.75 1.12
N GLN A 10 -37.08 -10.87 0.72
CA GLN A 10 -36.60 -11.66 -0.42
C GLN A 10 -36.57 -10.84 -1.71
N LEU A 11 -37.62 -10.06 -1.99
CA LEU A 11 -37.64 -9.15 -3.14
C LEU A 11 -36.49 -8.13 -3.07
N LYS A 12 -36.26 -7.51 -1.91
CA LYS A 12 -35.14 -6.57 -1.73
C LYS A 12 -33.79 -7.23 -1.96
N GLN A 13 -33.59 -8.46 -1.48
CA GLN A 13 -32.37 -9.23 -1.73
C GLN A 13 -32.17 -9.53 -3.22
N ILE A 14 -33.23 -9.98 -3.91
CA ILE A 14 -33.19 -10.24 -5.35
C ILE A 14 -32.90 -8.96 -6.13
N LEU A 15 -33.55 -7.86 -5.77
CA LEU A 15 -33.35 -6.56 -6.41
C LEU A 15 -31.97 -5.95 -6.13
N GLY A 16 -31.43 -6.18 -4.94
CA GLY A 16 -30.11 -5.71 -4.52
C GLY A 16 -28.97 -6.49 -5.15
N ASN A 17 -29.19 -7.74 -5.54
CA ASN A 17 -28.17 -8.56 -6.15
C ASN A 17 -27.68 -7.95 -7.48
N GLY A 18 -26.37 -7.72 -7.59
CA GLY A 18 -25.74 -7.11 -8.75
C GLY A 18 -25.88 -5.58 -8.88
N LEU A 19 -26.46 -4.89 -7.90
CA LEU A 19 -26.48 -3.42 -7.86
C LEU A 19 -25.41 -2.89 -6.92
N THR A 20 -24.52 -2.06 -7.46
CA THR A 20 -23.47 -1.39 -6.70
C THR A 20 -23.92 -0.03 -6.17
N ASP A 21 -23.81 0.12 -4.86
CA ASP A 21 -24.09 1.34 -4.08
C ASP A 21 -25.51 1.89 -4.27
N GLN A 22 -26.39 1.55 -3.31
CA GLN A 22 -27.78 1.99 -3.20
C GLN A 22 -27.97 3.04 -2.09
N THR A 23 -26.91 3.76 -1.71
CA THR A 23 -26.98 4.73 -0.59
C THR A 23 -27.95 5.87 -0.87
N PHE A 24 -28.06 6.32 -2.13
CA PHE A 24 -29.05 7.30 -2.55
C PHE A 24 -30.39 6.65 -2.88
N LEU A 25 -31.44 7.06 -2.17
CA LEU A 25 -32.82 6.61 -2.39
C LEU A 25 -33.62 7.68 -3.13
N LEU A 26 -34.21 7.32 -4.28
CA LEU A 26 -35.08 8.21 -5.05
C LEU A 26 -36.40 8.50 -4.30
N GLU A 27 -36.88 7.52 -3.54
CA GLU A 27 -38.05 7.59 -2.68
C GLU A 27 -37.65 7.23 -1.24
N PRO A 28 -37.23 8.22 -0.43
CA PRO A 28 -36.82 8.00 0.94
C PRO A 28 -38.00 7.89 1.91
N ARG A 29 -39.22 8.30 1.51
CA ARG A 29 -40.33 8.47 2.45
C ARG A 29 -40.68 7.16 3.15
N THR A 30 -40.69 7.20 4.47
CA THR A 30 -41.08 6.11 5.37
C THR A 30 -42.61 5.98 5.45
N GLY A 31 -43.08 4.85 6.00
CA GLY A 31 -44.51 4.66 6.30
C GLY A 31 -45.08 5.80 7.15
N LYS A 32 -44.31 6.29 8.14
CA LYS A 32 -44.66 7.45 8.97
C LYS A 32 -44.88 8.72 8.14
N GLU A 33 -43.95 9.05 7.25
CA GLU A 33 -44.06 10.26 6.43
C GLU A 33 -45.23 10.18 5.45
N ARG A 34 -45.52 8.99 4.92
CA ARG A 34 -46.72 8.74 4.10
C ARG A 34 -48.01 8.91 4.90
N LEU A 35 -48.06 8.40 6.13
CA LEU A 35 -49.20 8.59 7.04
C LEU A 35 -49.40 10.06 7.40
N ASN A 36 -48.33 10.80 7.68
CA ASN A 36 -48.38 12.25 7.93
C ASN A 36 -48.87 13.02 6.70
N LEU A 37 -48.41 12.67 5.50
CA LEU A 37 -48.89 13.29 4.26
C LEU A 37 -50.38 13.01 4.04
N MET A 38 -50.80 11.77 4.27
CA MET A 38 -52.20 11.35 4.16
C MET A 38 -53.09 12.07 5.19
N ALA A 39 -52.63 12.21 6.44
CA ALA A 39 -53.34 12.97 7.47
C ALA A 39 -53.64 14.40 7.01
N LYS A 40 -52.61 15.12 6.54
CA LYS A 40 -52.72 16.48 5.98
C LYS A 40 -53.67 16.53 4.78
N TYR A 41 -53.61 15.54 3.90
CA TYR A 41 -54.49 15.47 2.73
C TYR A 41 -55.96 15.30 3.14
N THR A 42 -56.24 14.38 4.06
CA THR A 42 -57.62 14.07 4.48
C THR A 42 -58.25 15.11 5.41
N GLU A 43 -57.45 15.96 6.04
CA GLU A 43 -57.93 17.11 6.82
C GLU A 43 -58.60 18.16 5.91
N ALA A 44 -58.12 18.29 4.67
CA ALA A 44 -58.71 19.19 3.67
C ALA A 44 -60.01 18.65 3.05
N VAL A 45 -60.38 17.39 3.31
CA VAL A 45 -61.57 16.76 2.71
C VAL A 45 -62.70 16.74 3.75
N PRO A 46 -63.81 17.46 3.52
CA PRO A 46 -64.94 17.46 4.45
C PRO A 46 -65.65 16.09 4.47
N PHE A 47 -66.12 15.70 5.64
CA PHE A 47 -66.89 14.47 5.80
C PHE A 47 -68.36 14.72 5.45
N ALA A 48 -68.75 14.31 4.23
CA ALA A 48 -70.07 14.59 3.67
C ALA A 48 -71.21 14.15 4.62
N GLY A 49 -72.18 15.04 4.83
CA GLY A 49 -73.34 14.80 5.70
C GLY A 49 -73.13 15.13 7.17
N HIS A 50 -71.92 15.55 7.59
CA HIS A 50 -71.64 16.01 8.96
C HIS A 50 -70.98 17.40 8.95
N ALA A 51 -71.57 18.35 9.70
CA ALA A 51 -70.96 19.66 9.93
C ALA A 51 -69.72 19.51 10.83
N ASP A 52 -68.66 20.27 10.53
CA ASP A 52 -67.42 20.35 11.32
C ASP A 52 -66.68 19.00 11.54
N ALA A 53 -66.75 18.10 10.56
CA ALA A 53 -65.98 16.85 10.50
C ALA A 53 -65.20 16.72 9.18
N ASP A 54 -63.98 16.20 9.27
CA ASP A 54 -63.08 15.93 8.15
C ASP A 54 -62.81 14.42 8.02
N TRP A 55 -62.27 13.99 6.88
CA TRP A 55 -61.89 12.60 6.66
C TRP A 55 -60.69 12.16 7.51
N ASN A 56 -59.87 13.09 7.99
CA ASN A 56 -58.74 12.76 8.85
C ASN A 56 -59.21 12.12 10.16
N ARG A 57 -60.31 12.62 10.77
CA ARG A 57 -60.95 12.02 11.95
C ARG A 57 -61.41 10.58 11.73
N PHE A 58 -61.81 10.22 10.50
CA PHE A 58 -62.21 8.85 10.16
C PHE A 58 -61.01 7.89 10.10
N TRP A 59 -59.96 8.28 9.37
CA TRP A 59 -58.77 7.44 9.17
C TRP A 59 -57.89 7.35 10.42
N LEU A 60 -57.75 8.46 11.15
CA LEU A 60 -56.94 8.57 12.37
C LEU A 60 -57.76 8.48 13.67
N ALA A 61 -58.97 7.91 13.61
CA ALA A 61 -59.84 7.75 14.77
C ALA A 61 -59.08 7.14 15.97
N GLY A 62 -58.90 7.93 17.02
CA GLY A 62 -58.26 7.53 18.27
C GLY A 62 -56.75 7.21 18.17
N ARG A 63 -56.06 7.51 17.06
CA ARG A 63 -54.64 7.20 16.87
C ARG A 63 -53.92 8.29 16.09
N THR A 64 -52.68 8.57 16.48
CA THR A 64 -51.80 9.46 15.71
C THR A 64 -51.16 8.69 14.53
N PRO A 65 -50.63 9.39 13.51
CA PRO A 65 -49.84 8.77 12.46
C PRO A 65 -48.63 8.00 13.00
N GLN A 66 -48.04 8.46 14.11
CA GLN A 66 -46.96 7.75 14.79
C GLN A 66 -47.43 6.40 15.32
N ALA A 67 -48.54 6.36 16.06
CA ALA A 67 -49.07 5.12 16.61
C ALA A 67 -49.43 4.11 15.51
N LEU A 68 -49.95 4.56 14.37
CA LEU A 68 -50.21 3.70 13.21
C LEU A 68 -48.90 3.22 12.54
N SER A 69 -47.87 4.07 12.48
CA SER A 69 -46.55 3.67 12.00
C SER A 69 -45.89 2.63 12.91
N ASP A 70 -46.07 2.74 14.22
CA ASP A 70 -45.54 1.76 15.18
C ASP A 70 -46.25 0.40 15.00
N ILE A 71 -47.57 0.41 14.79
CA ILE A 71 -48.35 -0.80 14.47
C ILE A 71 -47.93 -1.37 13.10
N TYR A 72 -47.60 -0.53 12.12
CA TYR A 72 -47.10 -0.98 10.82
C TYR A 72 -45.75 -1.72 10.93
N GLN A 73 -44.84 -1.20 11.74
CA GLN A 73 -43.53 -1.83 12.01
C GLN A 73 -43.66 -3.06 12.91
N HIS A 74 -44.61 -3.03 13.85
CA HIS A 74 -44.84 -4.07 14.84
C HIS A 74 -46.33 -4.46 14.87
N PRO A 75 -46.80 -5.30 13.93
CA PRO A 75 -48.24 -5.64 13.81
C PRO A 75 -48.87 -6.24 15.06
N LYS A 76 -48.08 -6.79 15.99
CA LYS A 76 -48.54 -7.34 17.27
C LYS A 76 -49.19 -6.28 18.19
N LEU A 77 -48.80 -5.00 18.05
CA LEU A 77 -49.38 -3.88 18.83
C LEU A 77 -50.87 -3.64 18.56
N ALA A 78 -51.40 -4.17 17.45
CA ALA A 78 -52.82 -4.05 17.12
C ALA A 78 -53.74 -4.99 17.92
N GLU A 79 -53.19 -6.01 18.60
CA GLU A 79 -53.93 -7.03 19.37
C GLU A 79 -55.14 -7.65 18.61
N LYS A 80 -55.08 -7.70 17.28
CA LYS A 80 -56.18 -8.11 16.39
C LYS A 80 -57.48 -7.29 16.51
N THR A 81 -57.44 -6.08 17.08
CA THR A 81 -58.61 -5.23 17.34
C THR A 81 -58.55 -3.86 16.64
N LEU A 82 -57.69 -3.71 15.62
CA LEU A 82 -57.55 -2.46 14.86
C LEU A 82 -58.84 -2.17 14.05
N PRO A 83 -59.35 -0.92 14.05
CA PRO A 83 -60.43 -0.51 13.14
C PRO A 83 -60.13 -0.90 11.70
N VAL A 84 -61.11 -1.45 10.99
CA VAL A 84 -60.93 -2.04 9.66
C VAL A 84 -60.39 -1.05 8.62
N GLN A 85 -60.75 0.23 8.73
CA GLN A 85 -60.23 1.28 7.87
C GLN A 85 -58.74 1.56 8.11
N GLN A 86 -58.28 1.45 9.36
CA GLN A 86 -56.85 1.57 9.70
C GLN A 86 -56.08 0.33 9.24
N ALA A 87 -56.65 -0.86 9.39
CA ALA A 87 -56.07 -2.10 8.86
C ALA A 87 -55.94 -2.07 7.33
N PHE A 88 -56.97 -1.56 6.63
CA PHE A 88 -56.95 -1.34 5.19
C PHE A 88 -55.85 -0.36 4.78
N LEU A 89 -55.71 0.75 5.50
CA LEU A 89 -54.67 1.75 5.24
C LEU A 89 -53.25 1.16 5.40
N LEU A 90 -53.01 0.37 6.45
CA LEU A 90 -51.72 -0.28 6.67
C LEU A 90 -51.43 -1.36 5.60
N ALA A 91 -52.45 -2.10 5.17
CA ALA A 91 -52.31 -3.05 4.06
C ALA A 91 -51.97 -2.33 2.75
N LEU A 92 -52.58 -1.17 2.47
CA LEU A 92 -52.23 -0.33 1.32
C LEU A 92 -50.78 0.14 1.38
N LEU A 93 -50.31 0.62 2.54
CA LEU A 93 -48.92 1.04 2.71
C LEU A 93 -47.94 -0.10 2.42
N HIS A 94 -48.27 -1.31 2.87
CA HIS A 94 -47.47 -2.50 2.59
C HIS A 94 -47.37 -2.80 1.09
N LEU A 95 -48.48 -2.74 0.36
CA LEU A 95 -48.47 -2.91 -1.11
C LEU A 95 -47.60 -1.86 -1.80
N LEU A 96 -47.58 -0.62 -1.28
CA LEU A 96 -46.77 0.48 -1.82
C LEU A 96 -45.27 0.38 -1.49
N GLU A 97 -44.82 -0.59 -0.71
CA GLU A 97 -43.38 -0.86 -0.53
C GLU A 97 -42.76 -1.52 -1.75
N THR A 98 -43.51 -2.36 -2.48
CA THR A 98 -43.04 -3.04 -3.70
C THR A 98 -42.62 -2.05 -4.80
N PRO A 99 -43.47 -1.10 -5.26
CA PRO A 99 -43.07 -0.12 -6.25
C PRO A 99 -42.00 0.85 -5.72
N LYS A 100 -41.98 1.13 -4.40
CA LYS A 100 -40.92 1.93 -3.78
C LYS A 100 -39.56 1.23 -3.86
N ALA A 101 -39.50 -0.07 -3.54
CA ALA A 101 -38.29 -0.87 -3.63
C ALA A 101 -37.76 -0.89 -5.06
N LEU A 102 -38.64 -1.12 -6.06
CA LEU A 102 -38.28 -1.05 -7.48
C LEU A 102 -37.76 0.34 -7.87
N LEU A 103 -38.47 1.41 -7.49
CA LEU A 103 -38.07 2.78 -7.83
C LEU A 103 -36.71 3.16 -7.23
N ASN A 104 -36.39 2.67 -6.04
CA ASN A 104 -35.09 2.90 -5.39
C ASN A 104 -33.94 2.12 -6.03
N THR A 105 -34.21 1.14 -6.91
CA THR A 105 -33.15 0.50 -7.73
C THR A 105 -32.75 1.32 -8.96
N VAL A 106 -33.60 2.26 -9.39
CA VAL A 106 -33.42 3.02 -10.64
C VAL A 106 -32.13 3.85 -10.64
N PRO A 107 -31.77 4.61 -9.57
CA PRO A 107 -30.56 5.43 -9.59
C PRO A 107 -29.28 4.63 -9.83
N ALA A 108 -29.11 3.49 -9.16
CA ALA A 108 -27.95 2.61 -9.32
C ALA A 108 -27.87 2.04 -10.75
N ARG A 109 -29.00 1.58 -11.29
CA ARG A 109 -29.09 1.09 -12.68
C ARG A 109 -28.80 2.18 -13.70
N HIS A 110 -29.34 3.38 -13.50
CA HIS A 110 -29.10 4.52 -14.37
C HIS A 110 -27.62 4.93 -14.37
N ARG A 111 -26.96 4.95 -13.20
CA ARG A 111 -25.51 5.20 -13.12
C ARG A 111 -24.70 4.16 -13.89
N SER A 112 -25.06 2.87 -13.74
CA SER A 112 -24.41 1.78 -14.48
C SER A 112 -24.61 1.91 -15.99
N LEU A 113 -25.83 2.17 -16.45
CA LEU A 113 -26.16 2.45 -17.85
C LEU A 113 -25.31 3.59 -18.41
N TYR A 114 -25.23 4.70 -17.68
CA TYR A 114 -24.47 5.87 -18.13
C TYR A 114 -22.96 5.58 -18.25
N TYR A 115 -22.35 4.93 -17.25
CA TYR A 115 -20.92 4.65 -17.28
C TYR A 115 -20.54 3.52 -18.23
N ARG A 116 -21.29 2.42 -18.28
CA ARG A 116 -20.95 1.26 -19.09
C ARG A 116 -21.42 1.40 -20.53
N ASP A 117 -22.71 1.68 -20.75
CA ASP A 117 -23.31 1.58 -22.08
C ASP A 117 -23.09 2.86 -22.89
N LEU A 118 -23.11 4.04 -22.24
CA LEU A 118 -22.88 5.31 -22.93
C LEU A 118 -21.39 5.71 -22.97
N LEU A 119 -20.69 5.64 -21.83
CA LEU A 119 -19.29 6.07 -21.72
C LEU A 119 -18.27 4.95 -21.95
N GLY A 120 -18.69 3.68 -21.98
CA GLY A 120 -17.80 2.55 -22.27
C GLY A 120 -16.83 2.19 -21.15
N PHE A 121 -17.07 2.61 -19.90
CA PHE A 121 -16.24 2.17 -18.78
C PHE A 121 -16.44 0.67 -18.51
N ALA A 122 -15.33 -0.05 -18.44
CA ALA A 122 -15.29 -1.45 -18.05
C ALA A 122 -14.34 -1.64 -16.85
N PRO A 123 -14.59 -2.66 -16.00
CA PRO A 123 -13.67 -3.01 -14.93
C PRO A 123 -12.27 -3.29 -15.48
N ARG A 124 -11.23 -2.76 -14.82
CA ARG A 124 -9.86 -3.14 -15.14
C ARG A 124 -9.67 -4.64 -14.89
N ALA A 125 -9.00 -5.28 -15.85
CA ALA A 125 -8.51 -6.65 -15.68
C ALA A 125 -7.53 -6.73 -14.48
N PRO A 126 -7.39 -7.91 -13.87
CA PRO A 126 -6.36 -8.10 -12.84
C PRO A 126 -4.97 -7.76 -13.39
N ARG A 127 -4.13 -7.20 -12.53
CA ARG A 127 -2.73 -6.94 -12.87
C ARG A 127 -1.89 -8.15 -12.45
N PRO A 128 -1.10 -8.74 -13.35
CA PRO A 128 -0.25 -9.87 -12.99
C PRO A 128 0.81 -9.45 -11.99
N ASP A 129 1.07 -10.31 -11.00
CA ASP A 129 2.25 -10.24 -10.15
C ASP A 129 3.48 -10.76 -10.87
N ARG A 130 4.64 -10.42 -10.29
CA ARG A 130 5.96 -10.82 -10.77
C ARG A 130 6.73 -11.49 -9.65
N VAL A 131 7.60 -12.43 -10.03
CA VAL A 131 8.52 -13.14 -9.13
C VAL A 131 9.93 -13.04 -9.65
N ALA A 132 10.91 -13.12 -8.75
CA ALA A 132 12.30 -13.33 -9.10
C ALA A 132 12.63 -14.82 -8.94
N VAL A 133 13.17 -15.43 -9.99
CA VAL A 133 13.55 -16.84 -10.02
C VAL A 133 15.02 -17.00 -10.35
N SER A 134 15.68 -17.94 -9.67
CA SER A 134 17.06 -18.33 -9.92
C SER A 134 17.11 -19.74 -10.51
N PHE A 135 17.98 -19.93 -11.50
CA PHE A 135 18.14 -21.20 -12.19
C PHE A 135 19.53 -21.79 -11.95
N THR A 136 19.58 -23.07 -11.61
CA THR A 136 20.84 -23.80 -11.47
C THR A 136 21.04 -24.74 -12.65
N LEU A 137 22.21 -24.66 -13.28
CA LEU A 137 22.58 -25.56 -14.37
C LEU A 137 22.96 -26.95 -13.83
N GLN A 138 22.51 -27.99 -14.51
CA GLN A 138 22.92 -29.37 -14.24
C GLN A 138 24.44 -29.53 -14.39
N LYS A 139 25.06 -30.26 -13.45
CA LYS A 139 26.49 -30.56 -13.49
C LYS A 139 26.86 -31.19 -14.84
N ASN A 140 27.90 -30.66 -15.48
CA ASN A 140 28.41 -31.09 -16.80
C ASN A 140 27.45 -30.87 -17.98
N ALA A 141 26.35 -30.14 -17.81
CA ALA A 141 25.54 -29.68 -18.94
C ALA A 141 26.24 -28.50 -19.64
N THR A 142 25.98 -28.36 -20.94
CA THR A 142 26.37 -27.14 -21.68
C THR A 142 25.47 -25.98 -21.25
N PRO A 143 25.96 -24.72 -21.31
CA PRO A 143 25.12 -23.56 -21.09
C PRO A 143 23.81 -23.63 -21.89
N TYR A 144 22.70 -23.29 -21.25
CA TYR A 144 21.37 -23.46 -21.82
C TYR A 144 20.67 -22.11 -21.98
N ALA A 145 20.27 -21.79 -23.20
CA ALA A 145 19.47 -20.60 -23.48
C ALA A 145 17.99 -20.86 -23.18
N LEU A 146 17.51 -20.35 -22.05
CA LEU A 146 16.10 -20.34 -21.70
C LEU A 146 15.41 -19.21 -22.50
N PRO A 147 14.45 -19.51 -23.39
CA PRO A 147 13.76 -18.48 -24.15
C PRO A 147 12.84 -17.64 -23.25
N ALA A 148 12.57 -16.40 -23.67
CA ALA A 148 11.51 -15.59 -23.07
C ALA A 148 10.16 -16.30 -23.20
N GLY A 149 9.30 -16.15 -22.18
CA GLY A 149 8.01 -16.81 -22.13
C GLY A 149 8.05 -18.28 -21.67
N SER A 150 9.18 -18.75 -21.13
CA SER A 150 9.28 -20.10 -20.57
C SER A 150 8.38 -20.24 -19.34
N LEU A 151 7.56 -21.29 -19.31
CA LEU A 151 6.52 -21.46 -18.30
C LEU A 151 7.03 -22.15 -17.03
N LEU A 152 6.82 -21.50 -15.90
CA LEU A 152 7.13 -21.93 -14.54
C LEU A 152 5.84 -22.33 -13.82
N ASP A 153 5.91 -23.41 -13.04
CA ASP A 153 4.79 -23.94 -12.26
C ASP A 153 4.68 -23.19 -10.92
N GLY A 154 3.58 -22.45 -10.74
CA GLY A 154 3.24 -21.72 -9.52
C GLY A 154 2.21 -22.42 -8.65
N GLY A 155 1.86 -23.68 -8.93
CA GLY A 155 0.86 -24.44 -8.19
C GLY A 155 -0.57 -24.20 -8.66
N GLN A 156 -1.52 -24.10 -7.72
CA GLN A 156 -2.95 -23.91 -7.99
C GLN A 156 -3.55 -22.84 -7.09
N ASP A 157 -4.54 -22.13 -7.60
CA ASP A 157 -5.34 -21.19 -6.83
C ASP A 157 -6.40 -21.89 -5.95
N SER A 158 -7.16 -21.11 -5.19
CA SER A 158 -8.22 -21.61 -4.31
C SER A 158 -9.40 -22.26 -5.04
N ALA A 159 -9.56 -21.98 -6.34
CA ALA A 159 -10.58 -22.56 -7.20
C ALA A 159 -10.07 -23.80 -7.96
N GLY A 160 -8.78 -24.16 -7.81
CA GLY A 160 -8.13 -25.29 -8.45
C GLY A 160 -7.57 -25.01 -9.85
N ASN A 161 -7.52 -23.75 -10.28
CA ASN A 161 -6.89 -23.38 -11.54
C ASN A 161 -5.37 -23.38 -11.37
N SER A 162 -4.65 -23.91 -12.36
CA SER A 162 -3.19 -23.84 -12.38
C SER A 162 -2.72 -22.39 -12.44
N ILE A 163 -1.69 -22.07 -11.67
CA ILE A 163 -1.00 -20.78 -11.69
C ILE A 163 0.29 -20.99 -12.46
N THR A 164 0.50 -20.25 -13.55
CA THR A 164 1.73 -20.34 -14.35
C THR A 164 2.38 -18.97 -14.47
N TYR A 165 3.70 -18.92 -14.37
CA TYR A 165 4.50 -17.72 -14.60
C TYR A 165 5.31 -17.88 -15.88
N GLN A 166 5.56 -16.79 -16.58
CA GLN A 166 6.36 -16.78 -17.80
C GLN A 166 7.59 -15.90 -17.61
N THR A 167 8.76 -16.38 -18.01
CA THR A 167 9.99 -15.57 -17.95
C THR A 167 9.86 -14.31 -18.81
N ASP A 168 10.28 -13.16 -18.28
CA ASP A 168 10.08 -11.87 -18.93
C ASP A 168 11.02 -11.65 -20.12
N ASP A 169 12.20 -12.26 -20.07
CA ASP A 169 13.24 -12.18 -21.11
C ASP A 169 13.95 -13.54 -21.25
N SER A 170 14.76 -13.66 -22.29
CA SER A 170 15.67 -14.79 -22.47
C SER A 170 16.84 -14.72 -21.49
N LEU A 171 17.26 -15.88 -21.00
CA LEU A 171 18.40 -16.01 -20.08
C LEU A 171 19.31 -17.13 -20.59
N LEU A 172 20.62 -16.85 -20.71
CA LEU A 172 21.62 -17.89 -20.87
C LEU A 172 22.02 -18.40 -19.48
N ILE A 173 21.58 -19.61 -19.13
CA ILE A 173 21.92 -20.25 -17.86
C ILE A 173 23.30 -20.89 -18.02
N THR A 174 24.27 -20.41 -17.25
CA THR A 174 25.63 -20.95 -17.18
C THR A 174 25.86 -21.65 -15.84
N GLY A 175 27.08 -22.15 -15.60
CA GLY A 175 27.48 -22.69 -14.30
C GLY A 175 27.64 -21.64 -13.21
N GLN A 176 27.34 -20.35 -13.50
CA GLN A 176 27.52 -19.24 -12.57
C GLN A 176 26.88 -19.52 -11.21
N GLN A 177 27.66 -19.34 -10.15
CA GLN A 177 27.19 -19.28 -8.76
C GLN A 177 27.80 -18.04 -8.11
N LEU A 178 27.00 -17.32 -7.32
CA LEU A 178 27.52 -16.26 -6.46
C LEU A 178 28.05 -16.94 -5.18
N GLU A 179 29.37 -17.04 -5.08
CA GLU A 179 30.02 -17.71 -3.95
C GLU A 179 30.26 -16.76 -2.80
N GLN A 180 30.64 -15.51 -3.11
CA GLN A 180 30.97 -14.52 -2.10
C GLN A 180 30.38 -13.15 -2.41
N LEU A 181 29.90 -12.50 -1.36
CA LEU A 181 29.51 -11.10 -1.35
C LEU A 181 30.16 -10.44 -0.14
N CYS A 182 31.03 -9.47 -0.38
CA CYS A 182 31.71 -8.75 0.68
C CYS A 182 31.81 -7.26 0.37
N TRP A 183 32.01 -6.44 1.38
CA TRP A 183 32.22 -5.00 1.21
C TRP A 183 33.21 -4.46 2.22
N THR A 184 33.79 -3.31 1.94
CA THR A 184 34.66 -2.59 2.86
C THR A 184 33.88 -1.51 3.60
N ALA A 185 34.12 -1.40 4.90
CA ALA A 185 33.52 -0.38 5.75
C ALA A 185 34.56 0.15 6.74
N GLN A 186 34.37 1.41 7.14
CA GLN A 186 35.23 2.06 8.12
C GLN A 186 34.67 1.88 9.53
N VAL A 187 35.50 1.38 10.44
CA VAL A 187 35.20 1.23 11.86
C VAL A 187 36.23 1.99 12.67
N GLY A 188 35.80 3.09 13.29
CA GLY A 188 36.72 4.04 13.91
C GLY A 188 37.72 4.59 12.89
N GLU A 189 39.02 4.38 13.13
CA GLU A 189 40.10 4.83 12.23
C GLU A 189 40.58 3.74 11.24
N THR A 190 40.01 2.53 11.31
CA THR A 190 40.47 1.39 10.50
C THR A 190 39.43 0.96 9.48
N TRP A 191 39.88 0.65 8.26
CA TRP A 191 39.07 0.01 7.25
C TRP A 191 39.18 -1.50 7.35
N LYS A 192 38.04 -2.19 7.26
CA LYS A 192 37.97 -3.65 7.23
C LYS A 192 37.05 -4.12 6.11
N ARG A 193 37.24 -5.37 5.69
CA ARG A 193 36.34 -6.05 4.74
C ARG A 193 35.43 -7.02 5.48
N TYR A 194 34.15 -6.87 5.24
CA TYR A 194 33.06 -7.63 5.84
C TYR A 194 32.44 -8.57 4.82
N THR A 195 32.25 -9.83 5.21
CA THR A 195 31.70 -10.87 4.33
C THR A 195 30.25 -11.17 4.70
N ALA A 196 29.34 -10.97 3.76
CA ALA A 196 27.90 -11.14 3.94
C ALA A 196 27.36 -12.45 3.37
N ILE A 197 28.01 -12.95 2.32
CA ILE A 197 27.77 -14.27 1.76
C ILE A 197 29.12 -14.92 1.56
N ASP A 198 29.27 -16.16 2.01
CA ASP A 198 30.38 -17.03 1.67
C ASP A 198 29.91 -18.49 1.69
N SER A 199 29.79 -19.07 0.51
CA SER A 199 29.35 -20.45 0.32
C SER A 199 30.31 -21.49 0.89
N ALA A 200 31.62 -21.19 0.96
CA ALA A 200 32.63 -22.12 1.42
C ALA A 200 32.62 -22.27 2.94
N THR A 201 32.36 -21.16 3.65
CA THR A 201 32.25 -21.13 5.12
C THR A 201 30.80 -21.25 5.62
N GLY A 202 29.83 -21.13 4.72
CA GLY A 202 28.40 -21.25 5.03
C GLY A 202 27.77 -19.97 5.58
N VAL A 203 28.42 -18.81 5.39
CA VAL A 203 27.87 -17.50 5.77
C VAL A 203 26.78 -17.12 4.77
N THR A 204 25.59 -16.81 5.28
CA THR A 204 24.42 -16.43 4.48
C THR A 204 23.77 -15.16 5.05
N LEU A 205 23.03 -14.45 4.21
CA LEU A 205 22.25 -13.29 4.65
C LEU A 205 21.22 -13.69 5.75
N PRO A 206 21.10 -12.90 6.83
CA PRO A 206 20.07 -13.07 7.85
C PRO A 206 18.68 -12.73 7.29
N ALA A 207 17.63 -13.20 7.96
CA ALA A 207 16.25 -13.00 7.51
C ALA A 207 15.82 -11.53 7.46
N GLU A 208 16.30 -10.68 8.38
CA GLU A 208 16.08 -9.23 8.35
C GLU A 208 16.81 -8.51 7.19
N GLY A 209 17.81 -9.14 6.59
CA GLY A 209 18.74 -8.53 5.65
C GLY A 209 19.96 -7.88 6.32
N LEU A 210 20.95 -7.47 5.52
CA LEU A 210 22.13 -6.74 5.98
C LEU A 210 22.22 -5.40 5.29
N ARG A 211 22.63 -4.39 6.04
CA ARG A 211 22.89 -3.09 5.48
C ARG A 211 24.25 -3.06 4.79
N LEU A 212 24.29 -2.52 3.57
CA LEU A 212 25.54 -2.43 2.82
C LEU A 212 26.52 -1.47 3.51
N PHE A 213 27.82 -1.79 3.43
CA PHE A 213 28.90 -0.97 3.98
C PHE A 213 28.86 -0.79 5.50
N THR A 214 28.24 -1.72 6.23
CA THR A 214 28.26 -1.77 7.70
C THR A 214 29.06 -2.95 8.22
N GLU A 215 29.34 -2.94 9.52
CA GLU A 215 30.01 -4.03 10.23
C GLU A 215 29.15 -5.31 10.21
N THR A 216 29.81 -6.45 10.08
CA THR A 216 29.21 -7.79 10.19
C THR A 216 30.15 -8.70 10.99
N GLU A 217 29.71 -9.91 11.35
CA GLU A 217 30.48 -10.83 12.18
C GLU A 217 31.78 -11.32 11.51
N SER A 218 31.83 -11.38 10.18
CA SER A 218 32.95 -11.94 9.42
C SER A 218 33.83 -10.83 8.85
N GLU A 219 34.85 -10.41 9.61
CA GLU A 219 35.80 -9.34 9.24
C GLU A 219 37.19 -9.85 8.83
N THR A 220 37.79 -9.14 7.88
CA THR A 220 39.16 -9.36 7.40
C THR A 220 39.87 -8.03 7.15
N GLU A 221 41.20 -8.03 7.26
CA GLU A 221 42.03 -6.86 6.96
C GLU A 221 41.93 -6.49 5.47
N THR A 222 41.88 -5.19 5.17
CA THR A 222 41.81 -4.68 3.79
C THR A 222 42.82 -3.56 3.58
N LYS A 223 43.31 -3.44 2.33
CA LYS A 223 44.15 -2.31 1.89
C LYS A 223 43.31 -1.13 1.41
N GLU A 224 42.02 -1.35 1.15
CA GLU A 224 41.10 -0.32 0.69
C GLU A 224 40.83 0.74 1.76
N GLN A 225 40.72 2.01 1.34
CA GLN A 225 40.44 3.15 2.21
C GLN A 225 39.14 3.86 1.78
N ALA A 226 38.26 3.12 1.13
CA ALA A 226 36.99 3.57 0.58
C ALA A 226 35.94 2.45 0.68
N PRO A 227 34.64 2.78 0.65
CA PRO A 227 33.58 1.77 0.61
C PRO A 227 33.50 1.13 -0.77
N VAL A 228 33.74 -0.17 -0.82
CA VAL A 228 33.83 -0.98 -2.03
C VAL A 228 33.02 -2.25 -1.84
N LEU A 229 32.22 -2.61 -2.84
CA LEU A 229 31.43 -3.84 -2.90
C LEU A 229 32.13 -4.86 -3.80
N TYR A 230 32.17 -6.12 -3.40
CA TYR A 230 32.80 -7.21 -4.13
C TYR A 230 31.84 -8.38 -4.30
N LEU A 231 31.71 -8.88 -5.52
CA LEU A 231 30.93 -10.06 -5.89
C LEU A 231 31.87 -11.11 -6.48
N GLY A 232 31.99 -12.27 -5.84
CA GLY A 232 32.82 -13.38 -6.27
C GLY A 232 31.98 -14.46 -6.93
N PHE A 233 32.22 -14.72 -8.21
CA PHE A 233 31.50 -15.73 -8.98
C PHE A 233 32.38 -16.94 -9.31
N SER A 234 31.84 -18.15 -9.17
CA SER A 234 32.41 -19.38 -9.71
C SER A 234 31.60 -19.89 -10.90
N GLY A 235 32.14 -20.86 -11.63
CA GLY A 235 31.43 -21.54 -12.73
C GLY A 235 31.08 -20.64 -13.91
N THR A 236 31.68 -19.44 -13.97
CA THR A 236 31.60 -18.48 -15.07
C THR A 236 32.93 -18.42 -15.81
N SER A 237 32.91 -17.96 -17.06
CA SER A 237 34.09 -17.73 -17.89
C SER A 237 34.03 -16.34 -18.54
N ALA A 238 35.15 -15.88 -19.09
CA ALA A 238 35.16 -14.71 -19.96
C ALA A 238 34.09 -14.84 -21.06
N GLN A 239 33.45 -13.73 -21.43
CA GLN A 239 32.32 -13.64 -22.37
C GLN A 239 30.96 -14.16 -21.87
N ASP A 240 30.88 -14.81 -20.71
CA ASP A 240 29.60 -15.18 -20.10
C ASP A 240 28.83 -13.94 -19.64
N THR A 241 27.50 -14.04 -19.60
CA THR A 241 26.64 -12.99 -19.07
C THR A 241 26.26 -13.31 -17.63
N LEU A 242 26.65 -12.45 -16.71
CA LEU A 242 26.20 -12.49 -15.33
C LEU A 242 24.79 -11.91 -15.25
N SER A 243 23.88 -12.64 -14.62
CA SER A 243 22.52 -12.14 -14.31
C SER A 243 22.25 -12.24 -12.82
N VAL A 244 22.12 -11.09 -12.16
CA VAL A 244 21.98 -10.99 -10.71
C VAL A 244 20.69 -10.26 -10.38
N TYR A 245 19.80 -10.88 -9.61
CA TYR A 245 18.65 -10.18 -9.06
C TYR A 245 18.98 -9.65 -7.66
N TRP A 246 18.81 -8.35 -7.47
CA TRP A 246 19.00 -7.67 -6.20
C TRP A 246 17.64 -7.44 -5.54
N SER A 247 17.49 -7.87 -4.29
CA SER A 247 16.37 -7.50 -3.42
C SER A 247 16.88 -6.54 -2.35
N VAL A 248 16.55 -5.28 -2.49
CA VAL A 248 17.06 -4.16 -1.68
C VAL A 248 15.91 -3.28 -1.20
N ARG A 249 16.08 -2.72 0.00
CA ARG A 249 15.32 -1.60 0.56
C ARG A 249 16.27 -0.42 0.71
N ALA A 250 16.01 0.69 0.04
CA ALA A 250 16.88 1.86 0.07
C ALA A 250 16.08 3.15 0.01
N SER A 251 16.48 4.16 0.78
CA SER A 251 15.92 5.52 0.66
C SER A 251 16.55 6.31 -0.49
N SER A 252 17.79 5.98 -0.86
CA SER A 252 18.60 6.76 -1.80
C SER A 252 19.31 5.85 -2.80
N ALA A 253 19.62 6.36 -3.98
CA ALA A 253 20.41 5.64 -4.97
C ALA A 253 21.91 5.77 -4.68
N LEU A 254 22.65 4.69 -4.92
CA LEU A 254 24.09 4.67 -4.88
C LEU A 254 24.65 5.03 -6.25
N ASP A 255 25.64 5.92 -6.29
CA ASP A 255 26.41 6.20 -7.49
C ASP A 255 27.57 5.20 -7.57
N LEU A 256 27.27 4.02 -8.14
CA LEU A 256 28.19 2.90 -8.25
C LEU A 256 28.81 2.84 -9.64
N THR A 257 30.13 2.70 -9.66
CA THR A 257 30.90 2.34 -10.86
C THR A 257 31.39 0.91 -10.72
N TRP A 258 31.15 0.10 -11.75
CA TRP A 258 31.46 -1.33 -11.74
C TRP A 258 32.77 -1.60 -12.46
N TRP A 259 33.55 -2.53 -11.92
CA TRP A 259 34.87 -2.91 -12.39
C TRP A 259 35.00 -4.42 -12.43
N TYR A 260 35.87 -4.92 -13.31
CA TYR A 260 36.26 -6.33 -13.38
C TYR A 260 37.78 -6.46 -13.38
N CYS A 261 38.27 -7.67 -13.05
CA CYS A 261 39.71 -7.97 -13.05
C CYS A 261 40.14 -8.58 -14.39
N ASN A 262 41.17 -8.00 -15.02
CA ASN A 262 41.73 -8.51 -16.26
C ASN A 262 42.91 -9.48 -16.05
N GLU A 263 43.46 -10.01 -17.14
CA GLU A 263 44.62 -10.91 -17.13
C GLU A 263 45.90 -10.37 -16.49
N ASN A 264 46.03 -9.04 -16.37
CA ASN A 264 47.18 -8.38 -15.75
C ASN A 264 46.94 -8.05 -14.25
N ALA A 265 45.87 -8.60 -13.65
CA ALA A 265 45.41 -8.29 -12.30
C ALA A 265 45.12 -6.79 -12.11
N GLN A 266 44.56 -6.14 -13.13
CA GLN A 266 44.16 -4.74 -13.10
C GLN A 266 42.63 -4.62 -13.10
N TRP A 267 42.11 -3.69 -12.31
CA TRP A 267 40.71 -3.32 -12.30
C TRP A 267 40.38 -2.39 -13.49
N ILE A 268 39.50 -2.84 -14.38
CA ILE A 268 39.04 -2.10 -15.56
C ILE A 268 37.54 -1.79 -15.42
N PRO A 269 37.06 -0.60 -15.85
CA PRO A 269 35.64 -0.27 -15.82
C PRO A 269 34.78 -1.24 -16.67
N LEU A 270 33.67 -1.68 -16.11
CA LEU A 270 32.69 -2.58 -16.71
C LEU A 270 31.42 -1.84 -17.19
N ASP A 271 31.21 -0.58 -16.78
CA ASP A 271 29.92 0.13 -16.92
C ASP A 271 29.37 0.20 -18.35
N ALA A 272 30.23 0.19 -19.38
CA ALA A 272 29.80 0.23 -20.78
C ALA A 272 28.96 -0.98 -21.22
N VAL A 273 29.07 -2.12 -20.52
CA VAL A 273 28.33 -3.36 -20.80
C VAL A 273 27.32 -3.72 -19.71
N VAL A 274 27.22 -2.89 -18.67
CA VAL A 274 26.28 -3.07 -17.55
C VAL A 274 24.88 -2.62 -17.96
N GLN A 275 23.91 -3.49 -17.73
CA GLN A 275 22.48 -3.19 -17.75
C GLN A 275 21.99 -3.20 -16.30
N ASP A 276 21.92 -2.02 -15.70
CA ASP A 276 21.46 -1.86 -14.32
C ASP A 276 20.00 -1.39 -14.28
N ASP A 277 19.07 -2.31 -14.04
CA ASP A 277 17.66 -1.99 -13.82
C ASP A 277 17.34 -1.72 -12.33
N THR A 278 18.35 -1.75 -11.44
CA THR A 278 18.22 -1.48 -9.99
C THR A 278 18.29 0.01 -9.64
N ALA A 279 18.66 0.85 -10.62
CA ALA A 279 18.87 2.29 -10.46
C ALA A 279 19.84 2.60 -9.30
N GLY A 280 21.06 2.04 -9.36
CA GLY A 280 22.05 2.23 -8.31
C GLY A 280 21.68 1.56 -6.99
N LEU A 281 21.13 0.34 -7.05
CA LEU A 281 20.65 -0.43 -5.89
C LEU A 281 19.60 0.30 -5.04
N SER A 282 18.85 1.23 -5.63
CA SER A 282 17.71 1.89 -4.96
C SER A 282 16.40 1.11 -5.06
N VAL A 283 16.32 0.18 -6.01
CA VAL A 283 15.11 -0.59 -6.31
C VAL A 283 15.48 -2.05 -6.56
N SER A 284 14.66 -2.97 -6.04
CA SER A 284 14.83 -4.40 -6.29
C SER A 284 14.60 -4.74 -7.77
N ASN A 285 15.64 -5.21 -8.47
CA ASN A 285 15.56 -5.59 -9.88
C ASN A 285 16.79 -6.39 -10.35
N LEU A 286 16.86 -6.68 -11.65
CA LEU A 286 18.00 -7.32 -12.30
C LEU A 286 19.15 -6.34 -12.56
N TRP A 287 20.36 -6.84 -12.35
CA TRP A 287 21.62 -6.30 -12.81
C TRP A 287 22.27 -7.34 -13.72
N ARG A 288 22.63 -6.94 -14.95
CA ARG A 288 23.23 -7.84 -15.95
C ARG A 288 24.51 -7.24 -16.50
N ALA A 289 25.53 -8.06 -16.67
CA ALA A 289 26.77 -7.63 -17.32
C ALA A 289 27.41 -8.81 -18.06
N ARG A 290 27.90 -8.56 -19.27
CA ARG A 290 28.70 -9.53 -20.01
C ARG A 290 30.16 -9.35 -19.62
N LEU A 291 30.80 -10.42 -19.16
CA LEU A 291 32.23 -10.40 -18.84
C LEU A 291 33.06 -10.16 -20.12
N PRO A 292 34.00 -9.22 -20.11
CA PRO A 292 34.95 -9.03 -21.22
C PRO A 292 35.80 -10.28 -21.49
N ASP A 293 36.38 -10.37 -22.69
CA ASP A 293 37.19 -11.52 -23.13
C ASP A 293 38.51 -11.67 -22.36
N ASP A 294 39.06 -10.57 -21.86
CA ASP A 294 40.28 -10.52 -21.04
C ASP A 294 40.03 -10.73 -19.53
N SER A 295 38.78 -11.07 -19.14
CA SER A 295 38.44 -11.37 -17.75
C SER A 295 39.18 -12.62 -17.25
N GLN A 296 39.80 -12.53 -16.08
CA GLN A 296 40.47 -13.68 -15.44
C GLN A 296 39.98 -13.87 -14.00
N PRO A 297 40.01 -15.11 -13.47
CA PRO A 297 39.76 -15.33 -12.05
C PRO A 297 40.91 -14.77 -11.21
N GLY A 298 40.58 -14.30 -10.01
CA GLY A 298 41.49 -13.61 -9.11
C GLY A 298 41.32 -12.08 -9.10
N GLY A 299 42.01 -11.45 -8.17
CA GLY A 299 41.91 -10.01 -7.91
C GLY A 299 43.10 -9.55 -7.05
N ASP A 300 42.85 -8.61 -6.15
CA ASP A 300 43.86 -8.16 -5.18
C ASP A 300 44.34 -9.32 -4.28
N ASP A 301 45.52 -9.18 -3.67
CA ASP A 301 46.15 -10.22 -2.81
C ASP A 301 45.24 -10.79 -1.70
N THR A 302 44.16 -10.09 -1.35
CA THR A 302 43.22 -10.45 -0.28
C THR A 302 41.99 -11.21 -0.78
N LEU A 303 41.77 -11.31 -2.10
CA LEU A 303 40.62 -11.96 -2.72
C LEU A 303 40.98 -13.39 -3.18
N GLU A 304 39.99 -14.27 -3.18
CA GLU A 304 40.12 -15.66 -3.56
C GLU A 304 40.45 -15.78 -5.05
N THR A 305 41.55 -16.48 -5.35
CA THR A 305 42.08 -16.60 -6.72
C THR A 305 41.24 -17.46 -7.67
N GLY A 306 40.26 -18.19 -7.13
CA GLY A 306 39.39 -19.09 -7.90
C GLY A 306 38.11 -18.44 -8.45
N TYR A 307 37.81 -17.20 -8.07
CA TYR A 307 36.56 -16.52 -8.44
C TYR A 307 36.79 -15.39 -9.44
N TYR A 308 35.80 -15.17 -10.30
CA TYR A 308 35.69 -13.95 -11.11
C TYR A 308 35.07 -12.87 -10.25
N TRP A 309 35.84 -11.81 -10.00
CA TRP A 309 35.43 -10.72 -9.13
C TRP A 309 34.85 -9.54 -9.90
N ILE A 310 33.69 -9.09 -9.47
CA ILE A 310 33.12 -7.80 -9.85
C ILE A 310 33.24 -6.86 -8.65
N LYS A 311 33.81 -5.67 -8.88
CA LYS A 311 34.03 -4.64 -7.86
C LYS A 311 33.13 -3.44 -8.15
N GLY A 312 32.36 -3.00 -7.18
CA GLY A 312 31.55 -1.78 -7.23
C GLY A 312 32.15 -0.73 -6.32
N THR A 313 32.53 0.44 -6.87
CA THR A 313 33.06 1.56 -6.09
C THR A 313 32.07 2.71 -6.09
N LEU A 314 31.89 3.34 -4.93
CA LEU A 314 31.11 4.58 -4.81
C LEU A 314 31.90 5.75 -5.40
N ALA A 315 31.20 6.65 -6.10
CA ALA A 315 31.82 7.87 -6.61
C ALA A 315 32.36 8.78 -5.49
N ASP A 316 33.49 9.43 -5.75
CA ASP A 316 34.17 10.32 -4.80
C ASP A 316 33.24 11.45 -4.32
N GLY A 317 33.13 11.61 -3.00
CA GLY A 317 32.34 12.67 -2.35
C GLY A 317 30.93 12.26 -1.90
N ASN A 318 30.50 11.03 -2.19
CA ASN A 318 29.21 10.50 -1.74
C ASN A 318 29.33 9.88 -0.34
N THR A 319 29.39 10.70 0.71
CA THR A 319 29.30 10.25 2.11
C THR A 319 27.84 10.10 2.52
N LEU A 320 27.21 9.00 2.13
CA LEU A 320 25.93 8.60 2.71
C LEU A 320 26.16 8.13 4.15
N SER A 321 25.27 8.52 5.05
CA SER A 321 25.29 8.02 6.41
C SER A 321 24.97 6.52 6.42
N SER A 322 25.40 5.81 7.47
CA SER A 322 25.03 4.40 7.66
C SER A 322 23.50 4.22 7.60
N GLU A 323 22.71 5.20 8.06
CA GLU A 323 21.24 5.14 8.03
C GLU A 323 20.60 5.28 6.63
N GLU A 324 21.35 5.78 5.64
CA GLU A 324 20.88 5.95 4.25
C GLU A 324 21.34 4.82 3.32
N MET A 325 22.24 3.95 3.78
CA MET A 325 22.73 2.82 2.99
C MET A 325 21.63 1.77 2.74
N PRO A 326 21.56 1.17 1.54
CA PRO A 326 20.60 0.12 1.23
C PRO A 326 20.69 -1.08 2.16
N THR A 327 19.54 -1.56 2.62
CA THR A 327 19.38 -2.85 3.30
C THR A 327 19.16 -3.93 2.26
N LEU A 328 20.11 -4.84 2.15
CA LEU A 328 20.10 -5.99 1.26
C LEU A 328 19.31 -7.16 1.88
N GLN A 329 18.22 -7.56 1.24
CA GLN A 329 17.39 -8.68 1.68
C GLN A 329 17.82 -10.01 1.03
N ALA A 330 18.14 -9.98 -0.26
CA ALA A 330 18.55 -11.17 -1.01
C ALA A 330 19.34 -10.79 -2.27
N VAL A 331 20.24 -11.68 -2.69
CA VAL A 331 20.94 -11.60 -3.99
C VAL A 331 20.87 -12.97 -4.64
N LEU A 332 20.45 -13.02 -5.90
CA LEU A 332 20.30 -14.26 -6.64
C LEU A 332 21.15 -14.24 -7.90
N GLY A 333 22.05 -15.22 -8.05
CA GLY A 333 22.77 -15.47 -9.30
C GLY A 333 21.91 -16.28 -10.29
N ASN A 334 22.27 -16.24 -11.57
CA ASN A 334 21.49 -16.85 -12.67
C ASN A 334 20.00 -16.54 -12.56
N ALA A 335 19.68 -15.29 -12.23
CA ALA A 335 18.32 -14.89 -11.93
C ALA A 335 17.62 -14.26 -13.13
N MET A 336 16.30 -14.39 -13.16
CA MET A 336 15.41 -13.72 -14.12
C MET A 336 14.09 -13.37 -13.42
N THR A 337 13.39 -12.37 -13.95
CA THR A 337 12.03 -12.07 -13.50
C THR A 337 11.02 -12.84 -14.33
N ALA A 338 9.94 -13.27 -13.70
CA ALA A 338 8.83 -13.94 -14.38
C ALA A 338 7.50 -13.31 -13.98
N THR A 339 6.65 -13.05 -14.96
CA THR A 339 5.33 -12.43 -14.77
C THR A 339 4.24 -13.50 -14.83
N LEU A 340 3.20 -13.35 -14.03
CA LEU A 340 2.05 -14.25 -14.05
C LEU A 340 1.40 -14.30 -15.44
N ASN A 341 1.14 -15.51 -15.92
CA ASN A 341 0.50 -15.76 -17.19
C ASN A 341 -1.03 -15.64 -17.05
N VAL A 342 -1.58 -14.50 -17.48
CA VAL A 342 -3.00 -14.15 -17.38
C VAL A 342 -3.92 -14.88 -18.39
N VAL A 343 -3.41 -15.83 -19.16
CA VAL A 343 -4.24 -16.63 -20.10
C VAL A 343 -5.19 -17.58 -19.34
N GLN A 344 -4.91 -17.87 -18.07
CA GLN A 344 -5.76 -18.70 -17.21
C GLN A 344 -6.72 -17.81 -16.40
N ASP A 345 -7.97 -18.27 -16.23
CA ASP A 345 -8.94 -17.63 -15.32
C ASP A 345 -8.47 -17.87 -13.89
N ILE A 346 -7.71 -16.93 -13.34
CA ILE A 346 -7.19 -16.97 -11.97
C ILE A 346 -8.21 -16.31 -11.04
N ASP A 347 -8.50 -16.98 -9.92
CA ASP A 347 -9.40 -16.45 -8.91
C ASP A 347 -8.84 -15.17 -8.25
N ASP A 348 -9.72 -14.19 -7.98
CA ASP A 348 -9.33 -12.90 -7.41
C ASP A 348 -8.67 -13.05 -6.01
N SER A 349 -8.92 -14.16 -5.31
CA SER A 349 -8.28 -14.46 -4.01
C SER A 349 -6.77 -14.69 -4.12
N HIS A 350 -6.25 -15.09 -5.29
CA HIS A 350 -4.81 -15.16 -5.53
C HIS A 350 -4.14 -13.81 -5.27
N PHE A 351 -4.74 -12.72 -5.74
CA PHE A 351 -4.17 -11.37 -5.60
C PHE A 351 -4.40 -10.75 -4.22
N ALA A 352 -5.08 -11.45 -3.31
CA ALA A 352 -5.27 -10.97 -1.94
C ALA A 352 -4.00 -11.11 -1.09
N GLN A 353 -3.10 -12.04 -1.44
CA GLN A 353 -1.82 -12.27 -0.79
C GLN A 353 -0.76 -12.55 -1.86
N PRO A 354 0.50 -12.12 -1.66
CA PRO A 354 1.56 -12.48 -2.60
C PRO A 354 1.77 -14.00 -2.62
N LEU A 355 2.20 -14.54 -3.78
CA LEU A 355 2.63 -15.93 -3.88
C LEU A 355 3.76 -16.15 -2.87
N PRO A 356 3.64 -17.12 -1.94
CA PRO A 356 4.65 -17.35 -0.93
C PRO A 356 6.02 -17.64 -1.54
N ALA A 357 7.09 -17.31 -0.81
CA ALA A 357 8.44 -17.73 -1.17
C ALA A 357 8.54 -19.27 -1.27
N ASN A 358 9.42 -19.73 -2.15
CA ASN A 358 9.73 -21.13 -2.44
C ASN A 358 8.56 -21.96 -2.98
N THR A 359 7.59 -21.31 -3.64
CA THR A 359 6.46 -22.01 -4.28
C THR A 359 6.89 -22.56 -5.64
N ILE A 360 7.58 -21.76 -6.44
CA ILE A 360 8.05 -22.17 -7.77
C ILE A 360 9.32 -22.99 -7.63
N SER A 361 9.25 -24.25 -8.06
CA SER A 361 10.36 -25.23 -7.98
C SER A 361 10.66 -25.92 -9.31
N GLN A 362 9.83 -25.74 -10.34
CA GLN A 362 9.99 -26.43 -11.62
C GLN A 362 9.40 -25.63 -12.80
N LEU A 363 9.84 -25.99 -14.01
CA LEU A 363 9.18 -25.59 -15.26
C LEU A 363 7.97 -26.47 -15.53
N VAL A 364 6.96 -25.92 -16.19
CA VAL A 364 5.81 -26.69 -16.68
C VAL A 364 6.25 -27.75 -17.69
N THR A 365 7.21 -27.40 -18.56
CA THR A 365 7.88 -28.36 -19.45
C THR A 365 9.30 -28.58 -18.93
N PRO A 366 9.63 -29.78 -18.40
CA PRO A 366 10.94 -30.06 -17.84
C PRO A 366 12.07 -29.90 -18.87
N VAL A 367 13.16 -29.27 -18.45
CA VAL A 367 14.38 -29.10 -19.24
C VAL A 367 15.53 -29.81 -18.54
N ALA A 368 16.09 -30.85 -19.16
CA ALA A 368 17.12 -31.70 -18.54
C ALA A 368 18.43 -30.98 -18.18
N ALA A 369 18.70 -29.82 -18.80
CA ALA A 369 19.87 -29.00 -18.51
C ALA A 369 19.75 -28.20 -17.21
N ILE A 370 18.54 -28.04 -16.66
CA ILE A 370 18.29 -27.27 -15.44
C ILE A 370 18.11 -28.25 -14.29
N SER A 371 18.92 -28.11 -13.24
CA SER A 371 18.89 -29.00 -12.08
C SER A 371 17.94 -28.54 -10.99
N ASP A 372 17.79 -27.23 -10.83
CA ASP A 372 17.03 -26.62 -9.74
C ASP A 372 16.53 -25.23 -10.13
N ILE A 373 15.36 -24.86 -9.62
CA ILE A 373 14.72 -23.56 -9.80
C ILE A 373 14.23 -23.08 -8.44
N ARG A 374 14.57 -21.85 -8.07
CA ARG A 374 14.21 -21.29 -6.77
C ARG A 374 13.60 -19.91 -6.90
N GLN A 375 12.54 -19.67 -6.13
CA GLN A 375 11.88 -18.38 -5.95
C GLN A 375 11.94 -18.00 -4.46
N PRO A 376 13.06 -17.50 -3.94
CA PRO A 376 13.21 -17.29 -2.50
C PRO A 376 12.46 -16.07 -1.95
N LEU A 377 11.91 -15.24 -2.82
CA LEU A 377 11.17 -14.01 -2.46
C LEU A 377 9.70 -14.14 -2.86
N PRO A 378 8.74 -13.62 -2.07
CA PRO A 378 7.33 -13.60 -2.46
C PRO A 378 7.07 -12.86 -3.79
N SER A 379 5.92 -13.10 -4.41
CA SER A 379 5.53 -12.32 -5.60
C SER A 379 5.20 -10.87 -5.24
N VAL A 380 5.33 -9.98 -6.22
CA VAL A 380 5.11 -8.54 -6.06
C VAL A 380 4.25 -7.96 -7.18
N GLY A 381 3.43 -6.96 -6.84
CA GLY A 381 2.74 -6.11 -7.83
C GLY A 381 1.39 -6.61 -8.35
N GLY A 382 0.93 -7.79 -7.91
CA GLY A 382 -0.37 -8.35 -8.28
C GLY A 382 -1.54 -7.51 -7.78
N GLN A 383 -2.58 -7.36 -8.59
CA GLN A 383 -3.82 -6.70 -8.18
C GLN A 383 -5.03 -7.46 -8.70
N PRO A 384 -6.07 -7.65 -7.86
CA PRO A 384 -7.29 -8.33 -8.27
C PRO A 384 -8.03 -7.52 -9.32
N ARG A 385 -9.02 -8.14 -9.94
CA ARG A 385 -9.96 -7.45 -10.81
C ARG A 385 -10.59 -6.26 -10.10
N GLU A 386 -10.78 -5.16 -10.84
CA GLU A 386 -11.46 -3.99 -10.29
C GLU A 386 -12.90 -4.34 -9.92
N THR A 387 -13.29 -4.06 -8.67
CA THR A 387 -14.68 -4.23 -8.24
C THR A 387 -15.56 -3.15 -8.84
N ASP A 388 -16.86 -3.40 -8.93
CA ASP A 388 -17.80 -2.40 -9.49
C ASP A 388 -17.80 -1.10 -8.69
N THR A 389 -17.67 -1.15 -7.36
CA THR A 389 -17.57 0.05 -6.52
C THR A 389 -16.32 0.86 -6.85
N ALA A 390 -15.17 0.18 -7.03
CA ALA A 390 -13.92 0.81 -7.42
C ALA A 390 -14.01 1.43 -8.84
N LEU A 391 -14.65 0.73 -9.78
CA LEU A 391 -14.92 1.25 -11.12
C LEU A 391 -15.74 2.53 -11.08
N LEU A 392 -16.82 2.57 -10.29
CA LEU A 392 -17.66 3.77 -10.18
C LEU A 392 -16.85 4.95 -9.63
N GLN A 393 -15.99 4.71 -8.64
CA GLN A 393 -15.11 5.72 -8.07
C GLN A 393 -14.08 6.21 -9.09
N ARG A 394 -13.41 5.29 -9.81
CA ARG A 394 -12.46 5.62 -10.88
C ARG A 394 -13.14 6.37 -12.02
N ALA A 395 -14.34 5.98 -12.44
CA ALA A 395 -15.07 6.66 -13.51
C ALA A 395 -15.37 8.11 -13.12
N ALA A 396 -15.82 8.34 -11.88
CA ALA A 396 -16.07 9.67 -11.35
C ALA A 396 -14.80 10.53 -11.32
N THR A 397 -13.66 10.00 -10.82
CA THR A 397 -12.38 10.73 -10.82
C THR A 397 -11.93 11.02 -12.25
N ARG A 398 -11.96 10.02 -13.13
CA ARG A 398 -11.54 10.14 -14.53
C ARG A 398 -12.31 11.22 -15.29
N ILE A 399 -13.63 11.34 -15.07
CA ILE A 399 -14.46 12.38 -15.68
C ILE A 399 -14.10 13.77 -15.11
N ALA A 400 -13.79 13.85 -13.81
CA ALA A 400 -13.44 15.10 -13.15
C ALA A 400 -12.10 15.68 -13.64
N HIS A 401 -11.03 14.87 -13.68
CA HIS A 401 -9.70 15.35 -14.09
C HIS A 401 -9.39 15.17 -15.58
N ARG A 402 -10.16 14.36 -16.31
CA ARG A 402 -10.01 14.13 -17.77
C ARG A 402 -8.58 13.76 -18.21
N GLN A 403 -7.87 13.00 -17.37
CA GLN A 403 -6.45 12.66 -17.54
C GLN A 403 -5.51 13.86 -17.71
N ARG A 404 -5.75 14.93 -16.97
CA ARG A 404 -4.85 16.07 -16.90
C ARG A 404 -4.61 16.47 -15.45
N ALA A 405 -3.35 16.78 -15.15
CA ALA A 405 -2.89 17.24 -13.84
C ALA A 405 -2.84 18.77 -13.82
N ILE A 406 -4.02 19.41 -13.88
CA ILE A 406 -4.13 20.88 -13.96
C ILE A 406 -4.15 21.50 -12.56
N THR A 407 -4.94 20.93 -11.65
CA THR A 407 -5.07 21.41 -10.26
C THR A 407 -4.35 20.49 -9.28
N TRP A 408 -4.03 20.99 -8.08
CA TRP A 408 -3.45 20.20 -6.99
C TRP A 408 -4.21 18.90 -6.70
N ASN A 409 -5.55 18.96 -6.69
CA ASN A 409 -6.36 17.77 -6.46
C ASN A 409 -6.35 16.81 -7.67
N ASN A 410 -6.15 17.31 -8.90
CA ASN A 410 -5.94 16.42 -10.05
C ASN A 410 -4.60 15.69 -9.92
N MET A 411 -3.52 16.39 -9.55
CA MET A 411 -2.20 15.78 -9.32
C MET A 411 -2.29 14.66 -8.28
N ARG A 412 -2.89 14.94 -7.11
CA ARG A 412 -3.16 13.94 -6.07
C ARG A 412 -3.95 12.74 -6.61
N SER A 413 -5.08 13.00 -7.27
CA SER A 413 -5.97 11.93 -7.75
C SER A 413 -5.30 11.04 -8.80
N LEU A 414 -4.56 11.62 -9.74
CA LEU A 414 -3.82 10.87 -10.77
C LEU A 414 -2.72 10.00 -10.14
N LEU A 415 -1.95 10.57 -9.19
CA LEU A 415 -0.89 9.83 -8.51
C LEU A 415 -1.45 8.64 -7.73
N MET A 416 -2.48 8.85 -6.91
CA MET A 416 -3.12 7.78 -6.14
C MET A 416 -3.78 6.71 -7.02
N GLU A 417 -4.32 7.09 -8.19
CA GLU A 417 -4.90 6.13 -9.15
C GLU A 417 -3.84 5.25 -9.82
N GLN A 418 -2.68 5.83 -10.17
CA GLN A 418 -1.60 5.12 -10.86
C GLN A 418 -0.73 4.28 -9.91
N TYR A 419 -0.51 4.78 -8.69
CA TYR A 419 0.43 4.20 -7.73
C TYR A 419 -0.28 3.78 -6.44
N PRO A 420 -0.79 2.53 -6.36
CA PRO A 420 -1.48 2.03 -5.16
C PRO A 420 -0.59 1.87 -3.94
N GLN A 421 0.73 2.07 -4.09
CA GLN A 421 1.69 2.13 -2.99
C GLN A 421 1.58 3.44 -2.20
N ILE A 422 0.95 4.47 -2.78
CA ILE A 422 0.74 5.76 -2.13
C ILE A 422 -0.49 5.66 -1.25
N PHE A 423 -0.32 5.93 0.04
CA PHE A 423 -1.41 6.04 0.99
C PHE A 423 -2.15 7.37 0.81
N ASP A 424 -1.41 8.48 0.72
CA ASP A 424 -1.97 9.81 0.45
C ASP A 424 -0.93 10.74 -0.21
N VAL A 425 -1.41 11.79 -0.89
CA VAL A 425 -0.58 12.88 -1.39
C VAL A 425 -1.07 14.19 -0.81
N ARG A 426 -0.15 14.99 -0.29
CA ARG A 426 -0.39 16.31 0.27
C ARG A 426 0.26 17.38 -0.59
N PHE A 427 -0.38 18.54 -0.58
CA PHE A 427 0.04 19.73 -1.27
C PHE A 427 0.08 20.89 -0.27
N PRO A 428 0.80 21.98 -0.57
CA PRO A 428 0.98 23.11 0.35
C PRO A 428 -0.35 23.71 0.81
N ASP A 429 -0.38 24.26 2.02
CA ASP A 429 -1.58 24.91 2.54
C ASP A 429 -1.93 26.21 1.79
N VAL A 430 -3.16 26.66 1.94
CA VAL A 430 -3.72 27.86 1.31
C VAL A 430 -2.88 29.09 1.62
N ASP A 431 -2.34 29.18 2.84
CA ASP A 431 -1.47 30.27 3.27
C ASP A 431 -0.19 30.32 2.44
N LYS A 432 0.43 29.18 2.13
CA LYS A 432 1.64 29.13 1.31
C LYS A 432 1.33 29.39 -0.16
N LEU A 433 0.19 28.91 -0.66
CA LEU A 433 -0.26 29.13 -2.04
C LEU A 433 -0.68 30.58 -2.31
N SER A 434 -1.02 31.35 -1.28
CA SER A 434 -1.46 32.75 -1.39
C SER A 434 -0.38 33.79 -1.12
N ARG A 435 0.86 33.37 -0.79
CA ARG A 435 2.00 34.26 -0.59
C ARG A 435 2.55 34.79 -1.92
N LEU A 436 3.13 35.98 -1.84
CA LEU A 436 3.88 36.62 -2.93
C LEU A 436 5.38 36.56 -2.60
N PRO A 437 6.25 36.19 -3.55
CA PRO A 437 5.94 35.77 -4.93
C PRO A 437 5.26 34.40 -5.00
N ALA A 438 4.54 34.16 -6.10
CA ALA A 438 3.91 32.86 -6.35
C ALA A 438 4.98 31.76 -6.46
N LEU A 439 4.64 30.55 -6.02
CA LEU A 439 5.53 29.40 -6.13
C LEU A 439 5.73 29.02 -7.60
N GLU A 440 6.98 28.98 -8.02
CA GLU A 440 7.36 28.49 -9.36
C GLU A 440 7.33 26.95 -9.42
N GLU A 441 7.72 26.29 -8.32
CA GLU A 441 7.77 24.83 -8.21
C GLU A 441 6.55 24.25 -7.48
N GLN A 442 5.97 23.17 -8.02
CA GLN A 442 4.85 22.47 -7.40
C GLN A 442 5.33 21.28 -6.57
N LEU A 443 5.65 21.52 -5.31
CA LEU A 443 6.11 20.48 -4.40
C LEU A 443 4.94 19.69 -3.79
N LEU A 444 4.88 18.38 -4.07
CA LEU A 444 3.90 17.43 -3.54
C LEU A 444 4.58 16.51 -2.53
N MET A 445 3.97 16.37 -1.35
CA MET A 445 4.41 15.40 -0.35
C MET A 445 3.67 14.09 -0.57
N VAL A 446 4.41 12.98 -0.69
CA VAL A 446 3.85 11.64 -0.88
C VAL A 446 4.03 10.85 0.40
N ILE A 447 2.92 10.38 0.97
CA ILE A 447 2.92 9.49 2.13
C ILE A 447 2.69 8.07 1.60
N PRO A 448 3.70 7.19 1.63
CA PRO A 448 3.54 5.81 1.22
C PRO A 448 2.79 4.97 2.26
N ASP A 449 2.22 3.88 1.80
CA ASP A 449 1.75 2.79 2.65
C ASP A 449 2.96 2.00 3.18
N SER A 450 2.96 1.64 4.46
CA SER A 450 4.10 0.97 5.13
C SER A 450 4.52 -0.33 4.46
N ARG A 451 3.60 -1.02 3.78
CA ARG A 451 3.90 -2.28 3.06
C ARG A 451 4.81 -2.09 1.85
N TYR A 452 4.88 -0.88 1.33
CA TYR A 452 5.65 -0.54 0.13
C TYR A 452 6.72 0.52 0.40
N CYS A 453 7.06 0.75 1.67
CA CYS A 453 8.15 1.64 2.05
C CYS A 453 9.51 1.02 1.68
N ASP A 454 10.46 1.88 1.35
CA ASP A 454 11.81 1.49 0.99
C ASP A 454 12.81 1.71 2.14
N ASN A 455 12.35 2.17 3.31
CA ASN A 455 13.14 2.31 4.53
C ASN A 455 12.78 1.25 5.58
N ASP A 456 13.57 1.18 6.65
CA ASP A 456 13.39 0.17 7.70
C ASP A 456 12.39 0.59 8.80
N ASP A 457 11.87 1.82 8.76
CA ASP A 457 10.93 2.35 9.74
C ASP A 457 9.48 2.31 9.20
N ALA A 458 8.72 1.30 9.64
CA ALA A 458 7.32 1.12 9.25
C ALA A 458 6.39 2.24 9.77
N LEU A 459 6.75 2.92 10.87
CA LEU A 459 5.98 4.05 11.42
C LEU A 459 6.23 5.33 10.62
N ARG A 460 7.41 5.42 9.99
CA ARG A 460 7.86 6.57 9.20
C ARG A 460 8.14 6.13 7.77
N PRO A 461 7.14 5.64 7.03
CA PRO A 461 7.39 5.02 5.74
C PRO A 461 7.88 6.08 4.73
N ALA A 462 8.94 5.75 4.01
CA ALA A 462 9.54 6.61 3.01
C ALA A 462 9.73 5.84 1.69
N LEU A 463 9.64 6.55 0.57
CA LEU A 463 9.98 6.02 -0.75
C LEU A 463 11.38 6.43 -1.15
N SER A 464 12.04 5.60 -1.95
CA SER A 464 13.32 5.95 -2.58
C SER A 464 13.20 7.19 -3.46
N ASP A 465 14.24 8.02 -3.48
CA ASP A 465 14.32 9.19 -4.35
C ASP A 465 14.16 8.82 -5.84
N GLY A 466 14.69 7.66 -6.25
CA GLY A 466 14.53 7.14 -7.60
C GLY A 466 13.08 6.78 -7.96
N ARG A 467 12.26 6.33 -7.00
CA ARG A 467 10.81 6.15 -7.21
C ARG A 467 10.09 7.48 -7.29
N LEU A 468 10.39 8.42 -6.38
CA LEU A 468 9.78 9.75 -6.37
C LEU A 468 10.06 10.52 -7.66
N ALA A 469 11.29 10.48 -8.17
CA ALA A 469 11.68 11.10 -9.44
C ALA A 469 10.92 10.50 -10.64
N ARG A 470 10.79 9.16 -10.70
CA ARG A 470 9.99 8.49 -11.74
C ARG A 470 8.51 8.84 -11.66
N MET A 471 7.94 8.97 -10.46
CA MET A 471 6.56 9.40 -10.26
C MET A 471 6.36 10.86 -10.70
N ALA A 472 7.32 11.74 -10.40
CA ALA A 472 7.31 13.14 -10.85
C ALA A 472 7.37 13.23 -12.38
N GLN A 473 8.30 12.51 -13.01
CA GLN A 473 8.42 12.46 -14.47
C GLN A 473 7.16 11.90 -15.13
N TRP A 474 6.55 10.87 -14.55
CA TRP A 474 5.27 10.36 -15.01
C TRP A 474 4.14 11.38 -14.86
N LEU A 475 4.14 12.21 -13.80
CA LEU A 475 3.10 13.22 -13.62
C LEU A 475 3.23 14.36 -14.62
N VAL A 476 4.47 14.80 -14.91
CA VAL A 476 4.79 15.90 -15.85
C VAL A 476 4.16 15.69 -17.23
N GLN A 477 4.07 14.44 -17.71
CA GLN A 477 3.44 14.16 -19.02
C GLN A 477 1.94 14.55 -19.08
N TYR A 478 1.30 14.77 -17.93
CA TYR A 478 -0.11 15.16 -17.81
C TYR A 478 -0.31 16.60 -17.33
N THR A 479 0.76 17.31 -16.96
CA THR A 479 0.69 18.71 -16.51
C THR A 479 0.69 19.69 -17.69
N SER A 480 0.65 20.98 -17.38
CA SER A 480 0.94 22.04 -18.36
C SER A 480 2.44 22.16 -18.62
N LEU A 481 2.82 22.75 -19.76
CA LEU A 481 4.23 22.95 -20.14
C LEU A 481 5.08 23.74 -19.12
N TRP A 482 4.45 24.52 -18.24
CA TRP A 482 5.13 25.38 -17.26
C TRP A 482 5.11 24.81 -15.85
N ALA A 483 4.51 23.63 -15.66
CA ALA A 483 4.36 23.01 -14.36
C ALA A 483 5.31 21.82 -14.24
N GLU A 484 6.27 21.95 -13.34
CA GLU A 484 7.29 20.95 -13.03
C GLU A 484 7.09 20.45 -11.60
N PRO A 485 6.09 19.59 -11.35
CA PRO A 485 5.84 19.09 -10.01
C PRO A 485 6.98 18.19 -9.54
N THR A 486 7.40 18.42 -8.31
CA THR A 486 8.40 17.60 -7.61
C THR A 486 7.73 16.85 -6.46
N LEU A 487 8.20 15.63 -6.19
CA LEU A 487 7.64 14.76 -5.15
C LEU A 487 8.68 14.58 -4.04
N LYS A 488 8.23 14.62 -2.79
CA LYS A 488 9.10 14.37 -1.62
C LYS A 488 8.42 13.50 -0.57
N ASN A 489 9.24 12.82 0.23
CA ASN A 489 8.79 12.21 1.49
C ASN A 489 8.41 13.30 2.53
N PRO A 490 7.49 12.99 3.46
CA PRO A 490 7.22 13.84 4.61
C PRO A 490 8.40 13.90 5.59
N LYS A 491 8.49 15.00 6.34
CA LYS A 491 9.27 15.05 7.57
C LYS A 491 8.40 14.58 8.73
N TYR A 492 8.79 13.49 9.38
CA TYR A 492 8.03 12.96 10.50
C TYR A 492 8.41 13.67 11.80
N ILE A 493 7.46 14.36 12.42
CA ILE A 493 7.65 15.09 13.67
C ILE A 493 6.97 14.33 14.80
N ASN A 494 7.72 13.97 15.84
CA ASN A 494 7.17 13.28 17.00
C ASN A 494 6.38 14.28 17.86
N VAL A 495 5.15 13.90 18.23
CA VAL A 495 4.31 14.58 19.21
C VAL A 495 4.05 13.60 20.34
N THR A 496 4.72 13.78 21.47
CA THR A 496 4.53 12.95 22.65
C THR A 496 3.23 13.34 23.33
N ALA A 497 2.28 12.40 23.38
CA ALA A 497 1.05 12.56 24.13
C ALA A 497 1.23 11.93 25.51
N ARG A 498 1.53 12.78 26.49
CA ARG A 498 1.67 12.37 27.88
C ARG A 498 0.30 12.40 28.54
N TYR A 499 -0.18 11.25 29.00
CA TYR A 499 -1.52 11.15 29.60
C TYR A 499 -1.52 10.35 30.89
N ARG A 500 -2.43 10.75 31.77
CA ARG A 500 -2.73 10.07 33.02
C ARG A 500 -4.19 9.68 33.06
N VAL A 501 -4.45 8.40 33.24
CA VAL A 501 -5.80 7.85 33.24
C VAL A 501 -6.03 6.96 34.45
N THR A 502 -7.26 6.97 34.95
CA THR A 502 -7.75 5.98 35.91
C THR A 502 -8.39 4.86 35.11
N PHE A 503 -7.90 3.63 35.24
CA PHE A 503 -8.50 2.47 34.57
C PHE A 503 -9.74 1.95 35.33
N VAL A 504 -10.60 1.22 34.62
CA VAL A 504 -11.75 0.52 35.21
C VAL A 504 -11.26 -0.54 36.21
N ALA A 505 -12.03 -0.76 37.28
CA ALA A 505 -11.70 -1.72 38.32
C ALA A 505 -11.41 -3.12 37.75
N GLY A 506 -10.27 -3.71 38.13
CA GLY A 506 -9.83 -5.03 37.68
C GLY A 506 -8.79 -5.02 36.54
N ILE A 507 -8.50 -3.86 35.95
CA ILE A 507 -7.44 -3.71 34.95
C ILE A 507 -6.13 -3.35 35.67
N ASN A 508 -5.07 -4.10 35.37
CA ASN A 508 -3.72 -3.73 35.81
C ASN A 508 -3.25 -2.48 35.04
N PRO A 509 -2.78 -1.40 35.72
CA PRO A 509 -2.35 -0.17 35.06
C PRO A 509 -1.28 -0.36 33.98
N ASP A 510 -0.28 -1.21 34.19
CA ASP A 510 0.80 -1.44 33.22
C ASP A 510 0.29 -2.13 31.95
N TYR A 511 -0.71 -2.99 32.10
CA TYR A 511 -1.40 -3.61 30.98
C TYR A 511 -2.29 -2.57 30.26
N GLY A 512 -3.05 -1.78 31.03
CA GLY A 512 -3.94 -0.75 30.50
C GLY A 512 -3.19 0.30 29.68
N TYR A 513 -2.05 0.80 30.17
CA TYR A 513 -1.23 1.78 29.47
C TYR A 513 -0.63 1.22 28.18
N ARG A 514 -0.12 -0.02 28.19
CA ARG A 514 0.39 -0.66 26.96
C ARG A 514 -0.70 -0.87 25.92
N GLN A 515 -1.89 -1.32 26.35
CA GLN A 515 -3.00 -1.55 25.41
C GLN A 515 -3.53 -0.23 24.83
N LEU A 516 -3.63 0.82 25.66
CA LEU A 516 -4.07 2.15 25.22
C LEU A 516 -3.04 2.81 24.31
N ALA A 517 -1.74 2.69 24.61
CA ALA A 517 -0.67 3.17 23.74
C ALA A 517 -0.73 2.50 22.36
N ALA A 518 -0.85 1.17 22.30
CA ALA A 518 -0.98 0.43 21.04
C ALA A 518 -2.23 0.86 20.24
N GLN A 519 -3.36 1.08 20.92
CA GLN A 519 -4.59 1.55 20.27
C GLN A 519 -4.43 2.97 19.70
N LEU A 520 -3.86 3.90 20.47
CA LEU A 520 -3.65 5.28 20.03
C LEU A 520 -2.67 5.35 18.86
N GLN A 521 -1.62 4.54 18.89
CA GLN A 521 -0.67 4.42 17.80
C GLN A 521 -1.38 3.94 16.52
N HIS A 522 -2.20 2.89 16.63
CA HIS A 522 -3.01 2.37 15.52
C HIS A 522 -4.00 3.41 14.94
N ASP A 523 -4.72 4.14 15.78
CA ASP A 523 -5.77 5.08 15.35
C ASP A 523 -5.20 6.35 14.67
N TYR A 524 -4.02 6.80 15.09
CA TYR A 524 -3.38 8.02 14.59
C TYR A 524 -2.29 7.77 13.54
N MET A 525 -1.85 6.52 13.36
CA MET A 525 -0.91 6.09 12.32
C MET A 525 -1.55 5.03 11.39
N PRO A 526 -2.59 5.39 10.63
CA PRO A 526 -3.39 4.44 9.85
C PRO A 526 -2.60 3.71 8.77
N TRP A 527 -1.41 4.20 8.40
CA TRP A 527 -0.52 3.54 7.44
C TRP A 527 0.28 2.38 8.05
N GLU A 528 0.31 2.21 9.39
CA GLU A 528 1.01 1.10 10.05
C GLU A 528 0.30 -0.26 9.82
N THR A 529 -1.03 -0.26 9.74
CA THR A 529 -1.81 -1.51 9.77
C THR A 529 -2.51 -1.79 8.44
N ASP A 530 -2.62 -3.07 8.10
CA ASP A 530 -3.01 -3.66 6.81
C ASP A 530 -4.47 -3.41 6.34
N ARG A 531 -5.08 -2.29 6.74
CA ARG A 531 -6.44 -1.93 6.35
C ARG A 531 -6.50 -0.51 5.81
N ARG A 532 -7.12 -0.41 4.62
CA ARG A 532 -7.56 0.84 3.96
C ARG A 532 -8.63 1.56 4.79
N GLN A 533 -8.36 1.86 6.05
CA GLN A 533 -9.16 2.84 6.77
C GLN A 533 -8.71 4.19 6.25
N ALA A 534 -9.58 4.84 5.49
CA ALA A 534 -9.38 6.20 5.00
C ALA A 534 -9.46 7.18 6.18
N VAL A 535 -8.55 7.05 7.14
CA VAL A 535 -8.26 8.11 8.09
C VAL A 535 -7.32 9.02 7.31
N THR A 536 -7.88 10.05 6.68
CA THR A 536 -7.11 11.20 6.21
C THR A 536 -6.27 11.66 7.39
N PRO A 537 -4.93 11.50 7.39
CA PRO A 537 -4.12 12.03 8.47
C PRO A 537 -4.43 13.52 8.51
N GLY A 538 -4.97 14.00 9.63
CA GLY A 538 -5.10 15.43 9.80
C GLY A 538 -3.69 15.98 9.89
N ASN A 539 -3.41 17.12 9.25
CA ASN A 539 -2.21 17.92 9.54
C ASN A 539 -2.26 18.50 10.98
N LYS A 540 -3.07 17.91 11.87
CA LYS A 540 -3.26 18.34 13.22
C LYS A 540 -3.61 17.16 14.11
N VAL A 541 -2.98 17.10 15.27
CA VAL A 541 -3.39 16.27 16.39
C VAL A 541 -4.33 17.11 17.23
N ASP A 542 -5.64 16.93 17.01
CA ASP A 542 -6.68 17.65 17.75
C ASP A 542 -6.74 17.17 19.20
N TYR A 543 -6.41 18.08 20.13
CA TYR A 543 -6.32 17.80 21.56
C TYR A 543 -7.62 17.24 22.14
N TYR A 544 -8.76 17.85 21.79
CA TYR A 544 -10.05 17.42 22.34
C TYR A 544 -10.54 16.13 21.71
N ARG A 545 -10.22 15.91 20.43
CA ARG A 545 -10.48 14.62 19.79
C ARG A 545 -9.67 13.51 20.47
N LEU A 546 -8.38 13.73 20.74
CA LEU A 546 -7.53 12.77 21.44
C LEU A 546 -8.04 12.49 22.85
N LEU A 547 -8.43 13.54 23.58
CA LEU A 547 -9.06 13.41 24.89
C LEU A 547 -10.36 12.58 24.83
N ALA A 548 -11.21 12.82 23.83
CA ALA A 548 -12.43 12.04 23.62
C ALA A 548 -12.13 10.58 23.27
N THR A 549 -11.13 10.30 22.43
CA THR A 549 -10.69 8.94 22.10
C THR A 549 -10.24 8.20 23.37
N LEU A 550 -9.46 8.86 24.23
CA LEU A 550 -9.04 8.32 25.53
C LEU A 550 -10.25 8.00 26.43
N GLN A 551 -11.21 8.92 26.53
CA GLN A 551 -12.42 8.75 27.35
C GLN A 551 -13.37 7.67 26.83
N GLN A 552 -13.37 7.40 25.53
CA GLN A 552 -14.22 6.37 24.91
C GLN A 552 -13.60 4.98 24.96
N SER A 553 -12.33 4.84 25.36
CA SER A 553 -11.69 3.54 25.52
C SER A 553 -12.39 2.74 26.63
N PRO A 554 -12.76 1.47 26.39
CA PRO A 554 -13.45 0.64 27.39
C PRO A 554 -12.58 0.33 28.61
N LEU A 555 -11.27 0.58 28.53
CA LEU A 555 -10.33 0.37 29.63
C LEU A 555 -10.31 1.54 30.61
N VAL A 556 -10.72 2.73 30.17
CA VAL A 556 -10.54 3.99 30.90
C VAL A 556 -11.82 4.37 31.65
N GLN A 557 -11.68 4.64 32.95
CA GLN A 557 -12.75 5.18 33.81
C GLN A 557 -12.77 6.71 33.77
N SER A 558 -11.60 7.36 33.81
CA SER A 558 -11.45 8.82 33.71
C SER A 558 -10.07 9.21 33.18
N VAL A 559 -10.00 10.34 32.47
CA VAL A 559 -8.73 10.97 32.08
C VAL A 559 -8.43 12.11 33.05
N ASN A 560 -7.28 12.04 33.71
CA ASN A 560 -6.89 12.97 34.77
C ASN A 560 -6.04 14.12 34.20
N ALA A 561 -5.14 13.82 33.26
CA ALA A 561 -4.30 14.80 32.57
C ALA A 561 -3.97 14.32 31.15
N LEU A 562 -3.83 15.27 30.23
CA LEU A 562 -3.30 15.07 28.88
C LEU A 562 -2.45 16.31 28.55
N VAL A 563 -1.22 16.10 28.12
CA VAL A 563 -0.30 17.14 27.66
C VAL A 563 0.32 16.65 26.36
N LEU A 564 0.37 17.52 25.36
CA LEU A 564 1.05 17.27 24.09
C LEU A 564 2.41 17.96 24.11
N ILE A 565 3.45 17.25 23.71
CA ILE A 565 4.82 17.75 23.70
C ILE A 565 5.34 17.57 22.29
N HIS A 566 5.82 18.64 21.67
CA HIS A 566 6.44 18.58 20.36
C HIS A 566 7.66 19.48 20.28
N ASP A 567 8.57 19.13 19.41
CA ASP A 567 9.76 19.92 19.16
C ASP A 567 9.41 21.15 18.30
N VAL A 568 9.87 22.32 18.73
CA VAL A 568 9.78 23.58 18.00
C VAL A 568 11.18 24.06 17.67
N ILE A 569 11.35 24.57 16.46
CA ILE A 569 12.61 25.16 16.02
C ILE A 569 12.48 26.67 16.25
N ASP A 570 13.29 27.21 17.16
CA ASP A 570 13.39 28.66 17.41
C ASP A 570 14.01 29.40 16.21
N GLU A 571 13.91 30.74 16.20
CA GLU A 571 14.45 31.61 15.14
C GLU A 571 15.97 31.42 14.90
N ASP A 572 16.71 30.93 15.90
CA ASP A 572 18.14 30.61 15.84
C ASP A 572 18.43 29.16 15.37
N GLY A 573 17.42 28.39 14.95
CA GLY A 573 17.55 27.01 14.49
C GLY A 573 17.71 25.97 15.61
N LYS A 574 17.51 26.36 16.87
CA LYS A 574 17.62 25.48 18.03
C LYS A 574 16.30 24.75 18.28
N ILE A 575 16.38 23.43 18.47
CA ILE A 575 15.22 22.59 18.77
C ILE A 575 14.91 22.67 20.27
N THR A 576 13.71 23.10 20.63
CA THR A 576 13.21 23.18 22.01
C THR A 576 11.87 22.43 22.14
N PRO A 577 11.70 21.54 23.14
CA PRO A 577 10.43 20.87 23.36
C PRO A 577 9.42 21.86 23.96
N GLU A 578 8.26 22.01 23.32
CA GLU A 578 7.13 22.81 23.79
C GLU A 578 6.04 21.90 24.35
N GLU A 579 5.62 22.14 25.60
CA GLU A 579 4.48 21.45 26.20
C GLU A 579 3.20 22.29 26.05
N THR A 580 2.16 21.72 25.46
CA THR A 580 0.90 22.40 25.19
C THR A 580 -0.32 21.56 25.59
N GLN A 581 -1.40 22.24 25.96
CA GLN A 581 -2.74 21.65 26.14
C GLN A 581 -3.69 22.15 25.05
N SER A 582 -3.17 22.26 23.83
CA SER A 582 -3.89 22.75 22.66
C SER A 582 -3.61 21.84 21.47
N THR A 583 -4.35 22.04 20.38
CA THR A 583 -4.17 21.26 19.15
C THR A 583 -2.82 21.58 18.50
N VAL A 584 -2.03 20.56 18.22
CA VAL A 584 -0.75 20.70 17.51
C VAL A 584 -1.00 20.57 16.01
N THR A 585 -0.46 21.49 15.21
CA THR A 585 -0.60 21.51 13.75
C THR A 585 0.75 21.29 13.09
N ALA A 586 0.81 20.39 12.10
CA ALA A 586 1.97 20.15 11.27
C ALA A 586 2.22 21.34 10.33
N LYS A 587 3.48 21.62 10.03
CA LYS A 587 3.84 22.53 8.93
C LYS A 587 3.62 21.85 7.57
N ASP A 588 3.73 22.63 6.48
CA ASP A 588 3.44 22.19 5.11
C ASP A 588 4.21 20.93 4.67
N ASP A 589 5.40 20.68 5.22
CA ASP A 589 6.23 19.52 4.88
C ASP A 589 6.34 18.46 5.98
N GLU A 590 5.48 18.55 7.00
CA GLU A 590 5.54 17.71 8.18
C GLU A 590 4.33 16.77 8.27
N VAL A 591 4.57 15.58 8.83
CA VAL A 591 3.54 14.64 9.26
C VAL A 591 3.76 14.35 10.74
N LEU A 592 2.72 14.53 11.56
CA LEU A 592 2.80 14.32 13.00
C LEU A 592 2.70 12.83 13.32
N ILE A 593 3.63 12.35 14.13
CA ILE A 593 3.69 11.00 14.68
C ILE A 593 3.32 11.09 16.16
N LEU A 594 2.20 10.50 16.56
CA LEU A 594 1.77 10.49 17.96
C LEU A 594 2.57 9.46 18.77
N CYS A 595 3.37 9.91 19.75
CA CYS A 595 4.08 9.03 20.67
C CYS A 595 3.33 8.96 22.01
N PRO A 596 2.47 7.96 22.25
CA PRO A 596 1.72 7.87 23.50
C PRO A 596 2.63 7.51 24.68
N GLU A 597 2.62 8.33 25.73
CA GLU A 597 3.38 8.12 26.97
C GLU A 597 2.42 8.11 28.17
N GLY A 598 2.18 6.92 28.74
CA GLY A 598 1.33 6.75 29.90
C GLY A 598 2.11 6.91 31.22
N GLU A 599 1.66 7.79 32.10
CA GLU A 599 2.26 7.96 33.43
C GLU A 599 1.44 7.24 34.51
N ALA A 600 2.06 6.30 35.22
CA ALA A 600 1.52 5.80 36.48
C ALA A 600 1.73 6.85 37.58
N ASP A 601 0.75 7.01 38.49
CA ASP A 601 1.00 7.70 39.74
C ASP A 601 2.02 6.88 40.54
N VAL A 602 3.19 7.48 40.81
CA VAL A 602 4.25 6.90 41.68
C VAL A 602 3.82 6.91 43.14
#